data_AF-A0A820NI79-F1
#
_entry.id   AF-A0A820NI79-F1
#
_cell.length_a   1.000
_cell.length_b   1.000
_cell.length_c   1.000
_cell.angle_alpha   90.00
_cell.angle_beta   90.00
_cell.angle_gamma   90.00
#
_symmetry.space_group_name_H-M   'P 1'
#
loop_
_entity.id
_entity.type
_entity.pdbx_description
1 polymer ?
#
loop_
_entity_poly.entity_id
_entity_poly.type
_entity_poly.pdbx_seq_one_letter_code
_entity_poly.pdbx_strand_id
1 'polypeptide(L)'
;MSGRKSTAAMPLRRRMTQNYLVIWVDGNIDESNDDCQNTLAQLRAVDIILEIDGDDKKSMNTLKVYCRDQNIPEAEINDFKRKYRQKSPVWWYTKEIFLYGMLNRALRSLDMEAMIKLGFFIRHLHIQLEELHQEQSANFQKAFIVYRGQGLSQQDFQNLSDSKGGLLSFNNFLSTS
;
A
#
# COMPACT_ATOMS: atom_id res chain seq x y z
N MET A 1 -46.06 -33.40 3.83
CA MET A 1 -45.03 -33.26 2.77
C MET A 1 -44.50 -31.84 2.84
N SER A 2 -43.36 -31.67 3.51
CA SER A 2 -42.74 -30.36 3.80
C SER A 2 -41.62 -30.11 2.80
N GLY A 3 -41.79 -29.10 1.96
CA GLY A 3 -40.81 -28.68 0.94
C GLY A 3 -39.71 -27.82 1.57
N ARG A 4 -38.46 -28.26 1.44
CA ARG A 4 -37.25 -27.56 1.88
C ARG A 4 -37.11 -26.22 1.13
N LYS A 5 -36.93 -25.13 1.89
CA LYS A 5 -36.42 -23.87 1.37
C LYS A 5 -34.92 -23.99 1.12
N SER A 6 -34.52 -23.69 -0.11
CA SER A 6 -33.12 -23.57 -0.54
C SER A 6 -32.47 -22.35 0.12
N THR A 7 -31.44 -22.57 0.94
CA THR A 7 -30.58 -21.52 1.49
C THR A 7 -29.52 -21.16 0.45
N ALA A 8 -29.68 -19.99 -0.17
CA ALA A 8 -28.62 -19.37 -0.96
C ALA A 8 -27.47 -18.96 -0.04
N ALA A 9 -26.27 -19.49 -0.29
CA ALA A 9 -25.06 -19.10 0.41
C ALA A 9 -24.70 -17.64 0.09
N MET A 10 -24.61 -16.78 1.12
CA MET A 10 -24.04 -15.44 0.99
C MET A 10 -22.55 -15.55 0.64
N PRO A 11 -22.02 -14.72 -0.28
CA PRO A 11 -20.58 -14.71 -0.52
C PRO A 11 -19.86 -14.14 0.71
N LEU A 12 -18.86 -14.87 1.18
CA LEU A 12 -17.96 -14.45 2.26
C LEU A 12 -17.31 -13.12 1.90
N ARG A 13 -17.75 -12.05 2.57
CA ARG A 13 -17.14 -10.73 2.50
C ARG A 13 -15.76 -10.83 3.17
N ARG A 14 -14.71 -11.07 2.38
CA ARG A 14 -13.31 -11.02 2.85
C ARG A 14 -13.10 -9.66 3.52
N ARG A 15 -12.99 -9.67 4.86
CA ARG A 15 -12.57 -8.51 5.64
C ARG A 15 -11.10 -8.30 5.32
N MET A 16 -10.78 -7.23 4.62
CA MET A 16 -9.39 -6.80 4.43
C MET A 16 -9.01 -6.00 5.67
N THR A 17 -8.11 -6.55 6.48
CA THR A 17 -7.51 -5.88 7.64
C THR A 17 -6.35 -4.98 7.17
N GLN A 18 -6.19 -3.85 7.85
CA GLN A 18 -5.45 -2.67 7.41
C GLN A 18 -3.94 -2.86 7.22
N ASN A 19 -3.42 -1.99 6.36
CA ASN A 19 -2.01 -1.72 6.13
C ASN A 19 -1.53 -0.56 7.00
N TYR A 20 -0.60 -0.82 7.92
CA TYR A 20 0.07 0.23 8.68
C TYR A 20 1.27 0.76 7.90
N LEU A 21 1.46 2.09 7.90
CA LEU A 21 2.78 2.72 7.85
C LEU A 21 3.11 3.07 9.30
N VAL A 22 3.74 2.14 10.03
CA VAL A 22 4.22 2.42 11.39
C VAL A 22 5.55 3.13 11.25
N ILE A 23 5.59 4.40 11.58
CA ILE A 23 6.83 5.15 11.78
C ILE A 23 6.74 5.73 13.18
N TRP A 24 7.32 4.98 14.13
CA TRP A 24 7.64 5.45 15.47
C TRP A 24 9.15 5.67 15.52
N VAL A 25 9.54 6.87 15.87
CA VAL A 25 10.89 7.39 15.72
C VAL A 25 11.43 7.59 17.14
N ASP A 26 12.20 6.62 17.63
CA ASP A 26 12.84 6.61 18.97
C ASP A 26 13.98 7.65 19.05
N GLY A 27 14.32 8.15 20.23
CA GLY A 27 15.34 9.18 20.47
C GLY A 27 16.80 8.74 20.26
N ASN A 28 17.03 7.55 19.69
CA ASN A 28 18.34 6.94 19.46
C ASN A 28 18.69 6.82 17.96
N ILE A 29 18.09 7.66 17.12
CA ILE A 29 18.36 7.66 15.68
C ILE A 29 19.80 8.09 15.44
N ASP A 30 20.60 7.17 14.92
CA ASP A 30 21.82 7.54 14.24
C ASP A 30 21.44 8.06 12.85
N GLU A 31 21.34 9.38 12.73
CA GLU A 31 21.06 10.05 11.46
C GLU A 31 22.15 9.78 10.42
N SER A 32 23.34 9.29 10.81
CA SER A 32 24.39 8.92 9.86
C SER A 32 24.25 7.52 9.29
N ASN A 33 23.32 6.71 9.80
CA ASN A 33 23.03 5.38 9.26
C ASN A 33 22.31 5.48 7.90
N ASP A 34 22.83 4.79 6.88
CA ASP A 34 22.25 4.70 5.55
C ASP A 34 20.77 4.27 5.57
N ASP A 35 20.38 3.33 6.44
CA ASP A 35 18.98 2.91 6.60
C ASP A 35 18.08 4.02 7.15
N CYS A 36 18.62 4.85 8.05
CA CYS A 36 17.93 6.02 8.56
C CYS A 36 17.75 7.07 7.46
N GLN A 37 18.82 7.41 6.75
CA GLN A 37 18.78 8.38 5.66
C GLN A 37 17.83 7.94 4.54
N ASN A 38 17.83 6.63 4.21
CA ASN A 38 16.88 6.06 3.26
C ASN A 38 15.43 6.17 3.74
N THR A 39 15.18 5.91 5.04
CA THR A 39 13.85 6.07 5.64
C THR A 39 13.40 7.54 5.68
N LEU A 40 14.31 8.46 5.97
CA LEU A 40 14.02 9.90 5.98
C LEU A 40 13.77 10.45 4.57
N ALA A 41 14.54 10.02 3.57
CA ALA A 41 14.33 10.39 2.18
C ALA A 41 12.96 9.91 1.66
N GLN A 42 12.55 8.71 2.07
CA GLN A 42 11.22 8.17 1.78
C GLN A 42 10.09 8.97 2.39
N LEU A 43 10.20 9.25 3.68
CA LEU A 43 9.23 10.03 4.42
C LEU A 43 8.99 11.37 3.72
N ARG A 44 10.07 12.06 3.36
CA ARG A 44 10.02 13.31 2.59
C ARG A 44 9.37 13.13 1.23
N ALA A 45 9.71 12.06 0.49
CA ALA A 45 9.14 11.79 -0.83
C ALA A 45 7.62 11.52 -0.77
N VAL A 46 7.17 10.72 0.20
CA VAL A 46 5.75 10.44 0.42
C VAL A 46 5.02 11.71 0.81
N ASP A 47 5.57 12.49 1.75
CA ASP A 47 4.98 13.74 2.21
C ASP A 47 4.77 14.73 1.05
N ILE A 48 5.81 14.94 0.23
CA ILE A 48 5.71 15.75 -1.00
C ILE A 48 4.62 15.21 -1.94
N ILE A 49 4.55 13.89 -2.15
CA ILE A 49 3.54 13.28 -3.04
C ILE A 49 2.12 13.50 -2.53
N LEU A 50 1.91 13.50 -1.21
CA LEU A 50 0.62 13.75 -0.59
C LEU A 50 0.21 15.23 -0.71
N GLU A 51 1.18 16.15 -0.64
CA GLU A 51 0.96 17.59 -0.78
C GLU A 51 0.79 18.08 -2.23
N ILE A 52 1.29 17.34 -3.22
CA ILE A 52 1.13 17.71 -4.64
C ILE A 52 -0.36 17.62 -5.01
N ASP A 53 -1.04 18.77 -4.98
CA ASP A 53 -2.32 18.94 -5.64
C ASP A 53 -2.13 18.82 -7.15
N GLY A 54 -2.90 17.95 -7.79
CA GLY A 54 -2.66 17.58 -9.17
C GLY A 54 -3.91 17.07 -9.84
N ASP A 55 -4.13 17.51 -11.07
CA ASP A 55 -5.22 17.04 -11.92
C ASP A 55 -5.10 15.53 -12.15
N ASP A 56 -5.97 14.76 -11.51
CA ASP A 56 -6.08 13.31 -11.65
C ASP A 56 -6.15 12.85 -13.11
N LYS A 57 -6.77 13.63 -14.00
CA LYS A 57 -6.87 13.29 -15.42
C LYS A 57 -5.49 13.37 -16.09
N LYS A 58 -4.72 14.40 -15.79
CA LYS A 58 -3.33 14.55 -16.24
C LYS A 58 -2.44 13.46 -15.66
N SER A 59 -2.57 13.17 -14.36
CA SER A 59 -1.83 12.10 -13.68
C SER A 59 -2.12 10.74 -14.29
N MET A 60 -3.39 10.44 -14.57
CA MET A 60 -3.81 9.18 -15.22
C MET A 60 -3.28 9.04 -16.66
N ASN A 61 -3.13 10.15 -17.40
CA ASN A 61 -2.52 10.12 -18.72
C ASN A 61 -1.00 9.91 -18.63
N THR A 62 -0.35 10.56 -17.67
CA THR A 62 1.09 10.37 -17.41
C THR A 62 1.38 8.91 -17.00
N LEU A 63 0.58 8.33 -16.11
CA LEU A 63 0.69 6.93 -15.72
C LEU A 63 0.52 6.00 -16.93
N LYS A 64 -0.44 6.28 -17.82
CA LYS A 64 -0.62 5.48 -19.04
C LYS A 64 0.62 5.44 -19.92
N VAL A 65 1.32 6.57 -20.09
CA VAL A 65 2.57 6.62 -20.85
C VAL A 65 3.63 5.78 -20.14
N TYR A 66 3.83 6.01 -18.85
CA TYR A 66 4.80 5.26 -18.04
C TYR A 66 4.56 3.73 -18.08
N CYS A 67 3.31 3.29 -17.98
CA CYS A 67 2.97 1.87 -18.04
C CYS A 67 3.33 1.22 -19.39
N ARG A 68 3.33 1.97 -20.50
CA ARG A 68 3.77 1.44 -21.80
C ARG A 68 5.25 1.16 -21.81
N ASP A 69 6.05 2.06 -21.24
CA ASP A 69 7.50 1.89 -21.12
C ASP A 69 7.86 0.69 -20.22
N GLN A 70 6.97 0.37 -19.26
CA GLN A 70 7.07 -0.81 -18.39
C GLN A 70 6.47 -2.09 -19.00
N ASN A 71 6.11 -2.09 -20.29
CA ASN A 71 5.51 -3.21 -21.02
C ASN A 71 4.21 -3.74 -20.38
N ILE A 72 3.44 -2.89 -19.70
CA ILE A 72 2.13 -3.28 -19.16
C ILE A 72 1.12 -3.38 -20.32
N PRO A 73 0.30 -4.45 -20.39
CA PRO A 73 -0.69 -4.60 -21.45
C PRO A 73 -1.67 -3.42 -21.51
N GLU A 74 -1.81 -2.83 -22.70
CA GLU A 74 -2.69 -1.67 -22.94
C GLU A 74 -4.16 -1.94 -22.56
N ALA A 75 -4.61 -3.19 -22.66
CA ALA A 75 -5.94 -3.61 -22.21
C ALA A 75 -6.14 -3.45 -20.69
N GLU A 76 -5.13 -3.79 -19.87
CA GLU A 76 -5.18 -3.62 -18.42
C GLU A 76 -5.19 -2.15 -18.03
N ILE A 77 -4.36 -1.34 -18.67
CA ILE A 77 -4.29 0.11 -18.44
C ILE A 77 -5.64 0.75 -18.76
N ASN A 78 -6.24 0.40 -19.91
CA ASN A 78 -7.53 0.97 -20.31
C ASN A 78 -8.68 0.49 -19.43
N ASP A 79 -8.65 -0.77 -18.94
CA ASP A 79 -9.64 -1.24 -17.97
C ASP A 79 -9.56 -0.48 -16.65
N PHE A 80 -8.33 -0.29 -16.14
CA PHE A 80 -8.07 0.52 -14.96
C PHE A 80 -8.61 1.95 -15.14
N LYS A 81 -8.22 2.65 -16.21
CA LYS A 81 -8.67 4.03 -16.49
C LYS A 81 -10.19 4.17 -16.53
N ARG A 82 -10.86 3.28 -17.25
CA ARG A 82 -12.32 3.33 -17.44
C ARG A 82 -13.08 3.08 -16.14
N LYS A 83 -12.59 2.14 -15.33
CA LYS A 83 -13.28 1.69 -14.11
C LYS A 83 -12.76 2.36 -12.84
N TYR A 84 -11.73 3.21 -12.93
CA TYR A 84 -11.02 3.73 -11.77
C TYR A 84 -11.96 4.32 -10.72
N ARG A 85 -12.82 5.26 -11.13
CA ARG A 85 -13.81 5.93 -10.27
C ARG A 85 -14.98 5.06 -9.82
N GLN A 86 -15.16 3.87 -10.39
CA GLN A 86 -16.26 2.96 -10.07
C GLN A 86 -15.92 2.02 -8.89
N LYS A 87 -14.67 2.03 -8.45
CA LYS A 87 -14.13 1.19 -7.37
C LYS A 87 -13.29 2.05 -6.44
N SER A 88 -13.13 1.59 -5.21
CA SER A 88 -12.33 2.34 -4.24
C SER A 88 -10.83 2.10 -4.47
N PRO A 89 -9.96 3.04 -4.04
CA PRO A 89 -8.51 2.86 -4.07
C PRO A 89 -8.01 1.55 -3.44
N VAL A 90 -8.52 1.17 -2.27
CA VAL A 90 -8.22 -0.11 -1.60
C VAL A 90 -8.61 -1.31 -2.46
N TRP A 91 -9.76 -1.27 -3.14
CA TRP A 91 -10.15 -2.35 -4.06
C TRP A 91 -9.15 -2.50 -5.21
N TRP A 92 -8.65 -1.39 -5.76
CA TRP A 92 -7.60 -1.44 -6.79
C TRP A 92 -6.25 -1.90 -6.25
N TYR A 93 -5.92 -1.52 -5.02
CA TYR A 93 -4.70 -1.96 -4.35
C TYR A 93 -4.70 -3.47 -4.10
N THR A 94 -5.84 -4.05 -3.73
CA THR A 94 -5.94 -5.48 -3.45
C THR A 94 -6.32 -6.35 -4.65
N LYS A 95 -6.60 -5.73 -5.79
CA LYS A 95 -6.77 -6.44 -7.06
C LYS A 95 -5.39 -6.85 -7.60
N GLU A 96 -5.27 -8.11 -8.00
CA GLU A 96 -4.07 -8.66 -8.67
C GLU A 96 -3.96 -8.16 -10.12
N ILE A 97 -3.60 -6.88 -10.28
CA ILE A 97 -3.24 -6.26 -11.57
C ILE A 97 -1.88 -5.58 -11.45
N PHE A 98 -1.39 -5.00 -12.56
CA PHE A 98 -0.12 -4.28 -12.61
C PHE A 98 0.09 -3.28 -11.46
N LEU A 99 -0.97 -2.61 -10.99
CA LEU A 99 -0.90 -1.51 -10.03
C LEU A 99 -0.32 -1.92 -8.68
N TYR A 100 -0.73 -3.08 -8.13
CA TYR A 100 -0.22 -3.56 -6.84
C TYR A 100 1.29 -3.83 -6.90
N GLY A 101 1.73 -4.57 -7.94
CA GLY A 101 3.12 -4.93 -8.11
C GLY A 101 4.00 -3.71 -8.40
N MET A 102 3.54 -2.80 -9.27
CA MET A 102 4.25 -1.59 -9.63
C MET A 102 4.40 -0.64 -8.44
N LEU A 103 3.32 -0.41 -7.68
CA LEU A 103 3.34 0.46 -6.52
C LEU A 103 4.27 -0.08 -5.43
N ASN A 104 4.11 -1.35 -5.05
CA ASN A 104 4.93 -1.91 -3.98
C ASN A 104 6.39 -2.13 -4.40
N ARG A 105 6.69 -2.22 -5.70
CA ARG A 105 8.08 -2.17 -6.18
C ARG A 105 8.64 -0.76 -6.02
N ALA A 106 7.95 0.24 -6.56
CA ALA A 106 8.40 1.63 -6.52
C ALA A 106 8.70 2.11 -5.09
N LEU A 107 7.79 1.82 -4.16
CA LEU A 107 7.96 2.20 -2.75
C LEU A 107 9.11 1.44 -2.06
N ARG A 108 9.37 0.16 -2.43
CA ARG A 108 10.49 -0.60 -1.86
C ARG A 108 11.85 -0.15 -2.39
N SER A 109 11.93 0.21 -3.68
CA SER A 109 13.18 0.57 -4.35
C SER A 109 13.45 2.08 -4.39
N LEU A 110 12.56 2.89 -3.82
CA LEU A 110 12.63 4.35 -3.83
C LEU A 110 12.71 4.94 -5.23
N ASP A 111 11.96 4.31 -6.14
CA ASP A 111 11.88 4.76 -7.51
C ASP A 111 11.02 6.03 -7.55
N MET A 112 11.68 7.18 -7.41
CA MET A 112 11.04 8.49 -7.36
C MET A 112 10.22 8.78 -8.63
N GLU A 113 10.71 8.34 -9.80
CA GLU A 113 9.97 8.54 -11.04
C GLU A 113 8.65 7.78 -11.00
N ALA A 114 8.69 6.48 -10.67
CA ALA A 114 7.52 5.65 -10.53
C ALA A 114 6.56 6.17 -9.45
N MET A 115 7.10 6.56 -8.29
CA MET A 115 6.33 7.11 -7.17
C MET A 115 5.59 8.39 -7.58
N ILE A 116 6.24 9.31 -8.31
CA ILE A 116 5.59 10.51 -8.85
C ILE A 116 4.48 10.14 -9.83
N LYS A 117 4.70 9.17 -10.74
CA LYS A 117 3.65 8.74 -11.70
C LYS A 117 2.46 8.09 -11.00
N LEU A 118 2.70 7.42 -9.87
CA LEU A 118 1.70 6.78 -9.04
C LEU A 118 1.15 7.69 -7.94
N GLY A 119 1.63 8.94 -7.83
CA GLY A 119 1.38 9.80 -6.67
C GLY A 119 -0.10 10.05 -6.40
N PHE A 120 -0.90 10.28 -7.43
CA PHE A 120 -2.35 10.44 -7.30
C PHE A 120 -3.01 9.19 -6.68
N PHE A 121 -2.54 8.00 -7.04
CA PHE A 121 -3.06 6.74 -6.50
C PHE A 121 -2.60 6.51 -5.07
N ILE A 122 -1.33 6.82 -4.75
CA ILE A 122 -0.78 6.78 -3.39
C ILE A 122 -1.62 7.65 -2.47
N ARG A 123 -1.90 8.90 -2.87
CA ARG A 123 -2.73 9.83 -2.11
C ARG A 123 -4.15 9.31 -1.90
N HIS A 124 -4.83 8.87 -2.96
CA HIS A 124 -6.19 8.33 -2.81
C HIS A 124 -6.24 7.07 -1.93
N LEU A 125 -5.22 6.21 -2.04
CA LEU A 125 -5.11 5.02 -1.20
C LEU A 125 -4.88 5.40 0.27
N HIS A 126 -3.98 6.35 0.52
CA HIS A 126 -3.69 6.85 1.86
C HIS A 126 -4.93 7.46 2.51
N ILE A 127 -5.61 8.38 1.83
CA ILE A 127 -6.85 9.00 2.33
C ILE A 127 -7.90 7.94 2.65
N GLN A 128 -8.14 6.97 1.76
CA GLN A 128 -9.11 5.91 2.05
C GLN A 128 -8.70 5.05 3.25
N LEU A 129 -7.41 4.77 3.44
CA LEU A 129 -6.93 4.00 4.59
C LEU A 129 -7.13 4.78 5.90
N GLU A 130 -6.94 6.11 5.89
CA GLU A 130 -7.23 6.97 7.04
C GLU A 130 -8.71 6.99 7.39
N GLU A 131 -9.60 7.14 6.40
CA GLU A 131 -11.06 7.07 6.60
C GLU A 131 -11.47 5.74 7.24
N LEU A 132 -10.99 4.62 6.68
CA LEU A 132 -11.25 3.29 7.22
C LEU A 132 -10.66 3.11 8.62
N HIS A 133 -9.53 3.77 8.92
CA HIS A 133 -8.91 3.73 10.24
C HIS A 133 -9.76 4.44 11.27
N GLN A 134 -10.26 5.64 10.94
CA GLN A 134 -11.14 6.40 11.82
C GLN A 134 -12.43 5.62 12.11
N GLU A 135 -13.04 5.03 11.09
CA GLU A 135 -14.21 4.15 11.25
C GLU A 135 -13.91 2.95 12.14
N GLN A 136 -12.78 2.28 11.93
CA GLN A 136 -12.40 1.10 12.70
C GLN A 136 -12.08 1.46 14.14
N SER A 137 -11.31 2.52 14.40
CA SER A 137 -10.92 2.98 15.74
C SER A 137 -12.14 3.44 16.56
N ALA A 138 -13.13 4.05 15.92
CA ALA A 138 -14.40 4.38 16.56
C ALA A 138 -15.18 3.12 16.99
N ASN A 139 -15.10 2.04 16.21
CA ASN A 139 -15.83 0.79 16.45
C ASN A 139 -15.05 -0.27 17.26
N PHE A 140 -13.72 -0.17 17.29
CA PHE A 140 -12.80 -1.14 17.89
C PHE A 140 -11.66 -0.40 18.60
N GLN A 141 -11.78 -0.27 19.92
CA GLN A 141 -10.77 0.37 20.78
C GLN A 141 -9.70 -0.60 21.31
N LYS A 142 -9.67 -1.85 20.83
CA LYS A 142 -8.77 -2.88 21.32
C LYS A 142 -7.74 -3.22 20.26
N ALA A 143 -6.48 -3.33 20.70
CA ALA A 143 -5.42 -3.93 19.92
C ALA A 143 -5.83 -5.35 19.50
N PHE A 144 -5.46 -5.72 18.27
CA PHE A 144 -5.68 -7.04 17.72
C PHE A 144 -4.40 -7.52 17.03
N ILE A 145 -4.22 -8.84 17.00
CA ILE A 145 -3.07 -9.47 16.38
C ILE A 145 -3.41 -9.74 14.91
N VAL A 146 -2.47 -9.42 14.04
CA VAL A 146 -2.55 -9.69 12.59
C VAL A 146 -1.34 -10.52 12.17
N TYR A 147 -1.51 -11.26 11.07
CA TYR A 147 -0.47 -12.14 10.56
C TYR A 147 -0.09 -11.77 9.13
N ARG A 148 1.21 -11.84 8.82
CA ARG A 148 1.75 -11.67 7.48
C ARG A 148 2.94 -12.59 7.27
N GLY A 149 2.95 -13.30 6.16
CA GLY A 149 4.14 -14.01 5.68
C GLY A 149 5.11 -13.03 5.00
N GLN A 150 6.41 -13.16 5.31
CA GLN A 150 7.47 -12.39 4.66
C GLN A 150 8.64 -13.33 4.36
N GLY A 151 9.00 -13.44 3.08
CA GLY A 151 10.25 -14.06 2.68
C GLY A 151 11.42 -13.15 3.04
N LEU A 152 12.47 -13.73 3.60
CA LEU A 152 13.71 -13.03 3.98
C LEU A 152 14.91 -13.87 3.53
N SER A 153 16.00 -13.19 3.15
CA SER A 153 17.28 -13.87 2.99
C SER A 153 17.82 -14.29 4.35
N GLN A 154 18.74 -15.26 4.36
CA GLN A 154 19.39 -15.67 5.61
C GLN A 154 20.16 -14.51 6.26
N GLN A 155 20.77 -13.64 5.44
CA GLN A 155 21.48 -12.46 5.93
C GLN A 155 20.51 -11.46 6.58
N ASP A 156 19.40 -11.14 5.92
CA ASP A 156 18.41 -10.21 6.48
C ASP A 156 17.77 -10.76 7.76
N PHE A 157 17.55 -12.08 7.82
CA PHE A 157 17.07 -12.73 9.05
C PHE A 157 18.08 -12.62 10.19
N GLN A 158 19.37 -12.81 9.91
CA GLN A 158 20.41 -12.65 10.93
C GLN A 158 20.50 -11.20 11.41
N ASN A 159 20.48 -10.23 10.50
CA ASN A 159 20.46 -8.81 10.84
C ASN A 159 19.25 -8.47 11.74
N LEU A 160 18.07 -9.00 11.42
CA LEU A 160 16.85 -8.81 12.23
C LEU A 160 16.96 -9.45 13.62
N SER A 161 17.59 -10.63 13.70
CA SER A 161 17.85 -11.32 14.97
C SER A 161 18.83 -10.54 15.84
N ASP A 162 19.87 -9.97 15.25
CA ASP A 162 20.90 -9.20 15.94
C ASP A 162 20.37 -7.83 16.38
N SER A 163 19.39 -7.27 15.66
CA SER A 163 18.71 -6.02 16.01
C SER A 163 17.51 -6.21 16.96
N LYS A 164 17.43 -7.32 17.69
CA LYS A 164 16.29 -7.61 18.58
C LYS A 164 16.12 -6.53 19.65
N GLY A 165 14.90 -6.03 19.79
CA GLY A 165 14.57 -4.89 20.66
C GLY A 165 14.73 -3.53 19.98
N GLY A 166 15.28 -3.49 18.76
CA GLY A 166 15.26 -2.32 17.89
C GLY A 166 13.94 -2.11 17.15
N LEU A 167 13.88 -1.03 16.37
CA LEU A 167 12.73 -0.67 15.55
C LEU A 167 12.82 -1.31 14.16
N LEU A 168 11.65 -1.60 13.58
CA LEU A 168 11.51 -2.07 12.21
C LEU A 168 10.61 -1.11 11.44
N SER A 169 11.13 -0.57 10.34
CA SER A 169 10.37 0.26 9.40
C SER A 169 10.00 -0.54 8.15
N PHE A 170 8.89 -0.15 7.51
CA PHE A 170 8.47 -0.71 6.24
C PHE A 170 8.21 0.38 5.23
N ASN A 171 8.81 0.22 4.06
CA ASN A 171 8.76 1.21 2.99
C ASN A 171 7.55 0.99 2.09
N ASN A 172 6.48 0.34 2.56
CA ASN A 172 5.29 0.03 1.76
C ASN A 172 4.04 -0.15 2.62
N PHE A 173 2.89 -0.25 1.96
CA PHE A 173 1.63 -0.57 2.60
C PHE A 173 1.58 -2.06 3.02
N LEU A 174 1.39 -2.31 4.32
CA LEU A 174 1.43 -3.65 4.91
C LEU A 174 0.16 -4.51 4.82
N SER A 175 -0.02 -5.37 3.83
CA SER A 175 -1.17 -6.30 3.81
C SER A 175 -1.04 -7.44 4.81
N THR A 176 -2.08 -7.63 5.65
CA THR A 176 -2.15 -8.64 6.71
C THR A 176 -3.48 -9.41 6.69
N SER A 177 -3.54 -10.56 7.37
CA SER A 177 -4.77 -11.35 7.62
C SER A 177 -5.14 -11.37 9.10
#